data_AF-A0AAV0BLR7-F1
#
_entry.id   AF-A0AAV0BLR7-F1
#
_cell.length_a   1.000
_cell.length_b   1.000
_cell.length_c   1.000
_cell.angle_alpha   90.00
_cell.angle_beta   90.00
_cell.angle_gamma   90.00
#
_symmetry.space_group_name_H-M   'P 1'
#
loop_
_entity.id
_entity.type
_entity.pdbx_description
1 polymer ?
#
loop_
_entity_poly.entity_id
_entity_poly.type
_entity_poly.pdbx_seq_one_letter_code
_entity_poly.pdbx_strand_id
1 'polypeptide(L)'
;VTFIVCFKIHRDRFKCHPNDANRSGTIVDRVTGDPFLYNSLFQSQASLNGTSCPIRYLDMKDETNHAVDDPQNIANSVCSASQRATKSVRTAKPTYYANLVATRAKK
;
A
#
# COMPACT_ATOMS: atom_id res chain seq x y z
N VAL A 1 0.80 -11.96 -16.24
CA VAL A 1 0.24 -11.97 -14.86
C VAL A 1 1.26 -11.38 -13.90
N THR A 2 0.80 -10.59 -12.93
CA THR A 2 1.67 -9.93 -11.95
C THR A 2 1.23 -10.30 -10.54
N PHE A 3 2.20 -10.63 -9.67
CA PHE A 3 1.97 -11.08 -8.31
C PHE A 3 2.62 -10.11 -7.32
N ILE A 4 1.78 -9.45 -6.54
CA ILE A 4 2.18 -8.40 -5.60
C ILE A 4 1.77 -8.82 -4.18
N VAL A 5 2.72 -8.81 -3.26
CA VAL A 5 2.48 -9.08 -1.84
C VAL A 5 2.33 -7.78 -1.08
N CYS A 6 1.25 -7.67 -0.30
CA CYS A 6 0.97 -6.50 0.52
C CYS A 6 1.26 -6.79 1.99
N PHE A 7 2.23 -6.09 2.59
CA PHE A 7 2.50 -6.18 4.03
C PHE A 7 1.88 -4.98 4.76
N LYS A 8 0.88 -5.26 5.60
CA LYS A 8 0.28 -4.25 6.49
C LYS A 8 1.07 -4.05 7.78
N ILE A 9 1.72 -5.10 8.27
CA ILE A 9 2.43 -5.10 9.55
C ILE A 9 3.92 -5.18 9.24
N HIS A 10 4.63 -4.08 9.46
CA HIS A 10 6.08 -3.96 9.35
C HIS A 10 6.57 -2.82 10.25
N ARG A 11 7.89 -2.66 10.38
CA ARG A 11 8.51 -1.66 11.25
C ARG A 11 8.75 -0.30 10.59
N ASP A 12 8.76 -0.23 9.26
CA ASP A 12 9.03 1.02 8.54
C ASP A 12 7.94 2.06 8.76
N ARG A 13 8.35 3.31 8.97
CA ARG A 13 7.47 4.47 9.18
C ARG A 13 7.98 5.64 8.37
N PHE A 14 7.06 6.43 7.82
CA PHE A 14 7.41 7.71 7.24
C PHE A 14 7.53 8.75 8.36
N LYS A 15 8.63 9.49 8.34
CA LYS A 15 8.85 10.66 9.18
C LYS A 15 8.65 11.88 8.31
N CYS A 16 7.65 12.69 8.65
CA CYS A 16 7.44 13.99 8.04
C CYS A 16 8.03 15.08 8.95
N HIS A 17 8.29 16.26 8.37
CA HIS A 17 8.62 17.44 9.16
C HIS A 17 7.42 17.79 10.07
N PRO A 18 7.62 18.40 11.25
CA PRO A 18 6.53 18.68 12.20
C PRO A 18 5.38 19.50 11.62
N ASN A 19 5.64 20.29 10.57
CA ASN A 19 4.65 21.14 9.90
C ASN A 19 3.95 20.46 8.71
N ASP A 20 4.44 19.32 8.25
CA ASP A 20 3.79 18.55 7.18
C ASP A 20 3.05 17.38 7.81
N ALA A 21 1.72 17.43 7.85
CA ALA A 21 0.94 16.22 8.11
C ALA A 21 1.30 15.19 7.03
N ASN A 22 1.51 13.92 7.41
CA ASN A 22 1.82 12.83 6.48
C ASN A 22 0.80 12.82 5.33
N ARG A 23 1.20 13.34 4.17
CA ARG A 23 0.33 13.51 3.01
C ARG A 23 -0.09 12.14 2.48
N SER A 24 -1.34 12.02 2.07
CA SER A 24 -1.80 10.87 1.30
C SER A 24 -1.18 10.91 -0.10
N GLY A 25 -0.77 9.75 -0.61
CA GLY A 25 -0.14 9.61 -1.92
C GLY A 25 1.39 9.54 -1.89
N THR A 26 2.02 9.61 -0.71
CA THR A 26 3.48 9.47 -0.62
C THR A 26 3.91 8.05 -1.00
N ILE A 27 4.77 7.95 -2.00
CA ILE A 27 5.40 6.71 -2.44
C ILE A 27 6.91 6.84 -2.22
N VAL A 28 7.51 5.79 -1.67
CA VAL A 28 8.95 5.65 -1.57
C VAL A 28 9.34 4.36 -2.27
N ASP A 29 10.04 4.50 -3.38
CA ASP A 29 10.55 3.39 -4.17
C ASP A 29 11.90 2.91 -3.65
N ARG A 30 12.19 1.63 -3.86
CA ARG A 30 13.44 0.98 -3.44
C ARG A 30 13.71 1.19 -1.95
N VAL A 31 12.77 0.72 -1.16
CA VAL A 31 12.91 0.72 0.29
C VAL A 31 14.03 -0.25 0.65
N THR A 32 14.91 0.16 1.57
CA THR A 32 16.04 -0.66 2.01
C THR A 32 15.57 -2.08 2.35
N GLY A 33 16.04 -3.06 1.58
CA GLY A 33 15.54 -4.43 1.57
C GLY A 33 16.36 -5.31 0.62
N ASP A 34 15.73 -6.34 0.07
CA ASP A 34 16.36 -7.24 -0.89
C ASP A 34 16.72 -6.50 -2.19
N PRO A 35 17.97 -6.59 -2.69
CA PRO A 35 18.41 -5.86 -3.88
C PRO A 35 17.89 -6.45 -5.21
N PHE A 36 17.38 -7.68 -5.19
CA PHE A 36 16.87 -8.37 -6.38
C PHE A 36 15.36 -8.22 -6.52
N LEU A 37 14.64 -8.02 -5.42
CA LEU A 37 13.19 -7.82 -5.43
C LEU A 37 12.83 -6.34 -5.42
N TYR A 38 11.97 -5.97 -6.36
CA TYR A 38 11.41 -4.63 -6.37
C TYR A 38 10.35 -4.48 -5.27
N ASN A 39 10.50 -3.43 -4.47
CA ASN A 39 9.58 -3.09 -3.40
C ASN A 39 9.35 -1.58 -3.33
N SER A 40 8.17 -1.22 -2.83
CA SER A 40 7.77 0.17 -2.60
C SER A 40 7.00 0.28 -1.29
N LEU A 41 7.16 1.41 -0.60
CA LEU A 41 6.32 1.78 0.53
C LEU A 41 5.34 2.84 0.05
N PHE A 42 4.05 2.57 0.28
CA PHE A 42 2.99 3.45 -0.17
C PHE A 42 2.10 3.88 0.99
N GLN A 43 1.87 5.19 1.10
CA GLN A 43 0.96 5.80 2.06
C GLN A 43 -0.28 6.34 1.32
N SER A 44 -1.31 5.52 1.19
CA SER A 44 -2.53 5.88 0.45
C SER A 44 -3.45 6.90 1.15
N GLN A 45 -3.42 6.97 2.49
CA GLN A 45 -4.31 7.82 3.29
C GLN A 45 -3.52 8.61 4.33
N ALA A 46 -4.00 9.80 4.72
CA ALA A 46 -3.43 10.49 5.88
C ALA A 46 -3.82 9.77 7.17
N SER A 47 -2.89 9.69 8.14
CA SER A 47 -3.23 9.23 9.48
C SER A 47 -3.99 10.31 10.23
N LEU A 48 -5.11 9.94 10.85
CA LEU A 48 -5.87 10.86 11.70
C LEU A 48 -5.10 11.17 12.99
N ASN A 49 -4.63 10.11 13.67
CA ASN A 49 -3.84 10.20 14.90
C ASN A 49 -2.60 9.30 14.84
N GLY A 50 -1.51 9.76 15.44
CA GLY A 50 -0.25 9.01 15.55
C GLY A 50 0.55 8.93 14.24
N THR A 51 1.60 8.11 14.25
CA THR A 51 2.50 7.95 13.09
C THR A 51 1.82 7.14 11.98
N SER A 52 1.96 7.61 10.73
CA SER A 52 1.50 6.84 9.59
C SER A 52 2.30 5.56 9.43
N CYS A 53 1.56 4.47 9.23
CA CYS A 53 2.13 3.19 8.89
C CYS A 53 1.85 2.98 7.40
N PRO A 54 2.87 3.08 6.53
CA PRO A 54 2.68 2.78 5.11
C PRO A 54 2.34 1.31 4.89
N ILE A 55 2.08 0.92 3.65
CA ILE A 55 2.05 -0.48 3.23
C ILE A 55 3.24 -0.74 2.35
N ARG A 56 3.91 -1.86 2.60
CA ARG A 56 4.96 -2.36 1.72
C ARG A 56 4.34 -3.25 0.65
N TYR A 57 4.53 -2.88 -0.60
CA TYR A 57 4.24 -3.70 -1.77
C TYR A 57 5.54 -4.34 -2.23
N LEU A 58 5.50 -5.65 -2.47
CA LEU A 58 6.63 -6.44 -2.94
C LEU A 58 6.19 -7.16 -4.22
N ASP A 59 6.87 -6.84 -5.31
CA ASP A 59 6.61 -7.46 -6.60
C ASP A 59 7.45 -8.74 -6.68
N MET A 60 6.79 -9.89 -6.56
CA MET A 60 7.48 -11.19 -6.58
C MET A 60 7.57 -11.76 -7.99
N LYS A 61 6.60 -11.43 -8.85
CA LYS A 61 6.58 -11.91 -10.23
C LYS A 61 5.88 -10.89 -11.10
N ASP A 62 6.53 -10.48 -12.19
CA ASP A 62 5.90 -9.67 -13.21
C ASP A 62 6.16 -10.28 -14.59
N GLU A 63 5.12 -10.80 -15.23
CA GLU A 63 5.19 -11.30 -16.62
C GLU A 63 4.81 -10.24 -17.65
N THR A 64 4.23 -9.14 -17.18
CA THR A 64 3.67 -8.10 -18.05
C THR A 64 4.70 -7.00 -18.36
N ASN A 65 5.88 -7.06 -17.72
CA ASN A 65 6.99 -6.11 -17.87
C ASN A 65 6.52 -4.66 -17.72
N HIS A 66 5.82 -4.37 -16.62
CA HIS A 66 5.31 -3.05 -16.35
C HIS A 66 6.44 -2.04 -16.09
N ALA A 67 6.19 -0.76 -16.41
CA ALA A 67 7.07 0.29 -15.95
C ALA A 67 6.98 0.38 -14.41
N VAL A 68 8.07 0.86 -13.79
CA VAL A 68 8.18 0.95 -12.32
C VAL A 68 7.05 1.77 -11.69
N ASP A 69 6.55 2.78 -12.41
CA ASP A 69 5.50 3.69 -11.95
C ASP A 69 4.08 3.09 -12.07
N ASP A 70 3.88 2.11 -12.96
CA ASP A 70 2.57 1.51 -13.20
C ASP A 70 1.96 0.81 -11.97
N PRO A 71 2.67 -0.12 -11.27
CA PRO A 71 2.10 -0.78 -10.11
C PRO A 71 1.78 0.20 -8.98
N GLN A 72 2.52 1.30 -8.87
CA GLN A 72 2.26 2.36 -7.88
C GLN A 72 0.97 3.11 -8.19
N ASN A 73 0.78 3.50 -9.46
CA ASN A 73 -0.43 4.16 -9.92
C ASN A 73 -1.67 3.27 -9.76
N ILE A 74 -1.53 1.99 -10.11
CA ILE A 74 -2.58 0.99 -9.91
C ILE A 74 -2.89 0.84 -8.43
N ALA A 75 -1.88 0.72 -7.56
CA ALA A 75 -2.07 0.62 -6.12
C ALA A 75 -2.80 1.84 -5.54
N ASN A 76 -2.49 3.05 -6.00
CA ASN A 76 -3.18 4.28 -5.57
C ASN A 76 -4.65 4.32 -6.03
N SER A 77 -4.90 4.00 -7.30
CA SER A 77 -6.25 3.91 -7.86
C SER A 77 -7.11 2.89 -7.10
N VAL A 78 -6.57 1.70 -6.88
CA VAL A 78 -7.26 0.63 -6.16
C VAL A 78 -7.50 1.03 -4.70
N CYS A 79 -6.55 1.65 -4.00
CA CYS A 79 -6.77 2.11 -2.61
C CYS A 79 -7.90 3.15 -2.50
N SER A 80 -8.08 3.97 -3.52
CA SER A 80 -9.10 5.03 -3.60
C SER A 80 -10.48 4.50 -3.97
N ALA A 81 -10.57 3.33 -4.62
CA ALA A 81 -11.81 2.70 -5.09
C ALA A 81 -12.64 2.05 -3.95
N SER A 82 -13.03 2.84 -2.95
CA SER A 82 -13.72 2.38 -1.75
C SER A 82 -15.24 2.54 -1.84
N GLN A 83 -16.00 1.47 -1.64
CA GLN A 83 -17.48 1.58 -1.55
C GLN A 83 -17.99 1.97 -0.16
N ARG A 84 -17.18 1.76 0.90
CA ARG A 84 -17.61 2.00 2.30
C ARG A 84 -17.36 3.42 2.79
N ALA A 85 -16.44 4.13 2.16
CA ALA A 85 -16.01 5.46 2.59
C ALA A 85 -15.49 6.23 1.39
N THR A 86 -15.76 7.53 1.30
CA THR A 86 -15.24 8.44 0.27
C THR A 86 -13.77 8.83 0.48
N LYS A 87 -13.02 8.00 1.21
CA LYS A 87 -11.63 8.22 1.55
C LYS A 87 -10.79 7.06 1.02
N SER A 88 -9.57 7.38 0.58
CA SER A 88 -8.57 6.36 0.31
C SER A 88 -8.31 5.56 1.58
N VAL A 89 -8.14 4.25 1.43
CA VAL A 89 -7.90 3.33 2.55
C VAL A 89 -6.49 2.81 2.46
N ARG A 90 -5.90 2.57 3.63
CA ARG A 90 -4.52 2.06 3.77
C ARG A 90 -4.19 0.87 2.87
N THR A 91 -5.07 -0.12 2.79
CA THR A 91 -4.86 -1.40 2.08
C THR A 91 -5.61 -1.44 0.77
N ALA A 92 -4.99 -2.06 -0.26
CA ALA A 92 -5.66 -2.37 -1.51
C ALA A 92 -7.01 -3.04 -1.27
N LYS A 93 -8.04 -2.59 -2.00
CA LYS A 93 -9.42 -3.06 -1.88
C LYS A 93 -9.61 -4.56 -2.06
N PRO A 94 -8.99 -5.24 -3.05
CA PRO A 94 -9.15 -6.69 -3.16
C PRO A 94 -8.69 -7.40 -1.88
N THR A 95 -7.54 -7.02 -1.33
CA THR A 95 -7.02 -7.58 -0.07
C THR A 95 -7.93 -7.26 1.13
N TYR A 96 -8.48 -6.05 1.17
CA TYR A 96 -9.44 -5.66 2.22
C TYR A 96 -10.73 -6.49 2.16
N TYR A 97 -11.28 -6.69 0.96
CA TYR A 97 -12.49 -7.48 0.77
C TYR A 97 -12.26 -8.97 1.03
N ALA A 98 -11.12 -9.52 0.60
CA ALA A 98 -10.74 -10.90 0.91
C ALA A 98 -10.69 -11.12 2.44
N ASN A 99 -10.05 -10.21 3.18
CA ASN A 99 -10.01 -10.30 4.64
C ASN A 99 -11.40 -10.19 5.28
N LEU A 100 -12.26 -9.33 4.74
CA LEU A 100 -13.64 -9.18 5.21
C LEU A 100 -14.45 -10.47 5.00
N VAL A 101 -14.33 -11.11 3.83
CA VAL A 101 -15.01 -12.37 3.52
C VAL A 101 -14.48 -13.49 4.41
N ALA A 102 -13.17 -13.62 4.57
CA ALA A 102 -12.56 -14.61 5.45
C ALA A 102 -13.00 -14.44 6.92
N THR A 103 -13.08 -13.20 7.40
CA THR A 103 -13.56 -12.90 8.76
C THR A 103 -15.04 -13.24 8.93
N ARG A 104 -15.86 -13.08 7.89
CA ARG A 104 -17.28 -13.45 7.92
C ARG A 104 -17.49 -14.96 7.85
N ALA A 105 -16.74 -15.67 7.02
CA ALA A 105 -16.83 -17.12 6.90
C ALA A 105 -16.36 -17.86 8.17
N LYS A 106 -15.50 -17.22 8.97
CA LYS A 106 -15.06 -17.75 10.27
C LYS A 106 -16.11 -17.61 11.37
N LYS A 107 -17.11 -16.73 11.20
CA LYS A 107 -18.21 -16.54 12.16
C LYS A 107 -19.33 -17.52 11.86
#